data_AF-A0A9D9I3I1-F1
#
_entry.id   AF-A0A9D9I3I1-F1
#
_cell.length_a   1.000
_cell.length_b   1.000
_cell.length_c   1.000
_cell.angle_alpha   90.00
_cell.angle_beta   90.00
_cell.angle_gamma   90.00
#
_symmetry.space_group_name_H-M   'P 1'
#
loop_
_entity.id
_entity.type
_entity.pdbx_description
1 polymer ?
#
loop_
_entity_poly.entity_id
_entity_poly.type
_entity_poly.pdbx_seq_one_letter_code
_entity_poly.pdbx_strand_id
1 'polypeptide(L)'
;MEEKISAIRDELSALKGLVNGLNEKISSIESLLTSLTEENSLPEFEVEPESEAVPDSGQELELDETLFETEHVFEPVQETVPENKSEGRKTLPENQEDYGMPVFMLYDYDWMKDRPGLPVNDMRSAVTLNDRVEFINSLFDGDPVKFQNTVLDINGMKNMEELVEYLVSNGFKWDMKSDAVYRFMMAARRKLG
;
A
#
# COMPACT_ATOMS: atom_id res chain seq x y z
N MET A 1 -23.46 4.58 45.14
CA MET A 1 -22.06 4.85 44.76
C MET A 1 -21.23 3.57 44.85
N GLU A 2 -21.39 2.77 45.91
CA GLU A 2 -20.63 1.52 46.14
C GLU A 2 -20.85 0.45 45.05
N GLU A 3 -22.07 0.30 44.54
CA GLU A 3 -22.40 -0.68 43.49
C GLU A 3 -21.63 -0.44 42.18
N LYS A 4 -21.48 0.83 41.77
CA LYS A 4 -20.71 1.20 40.57
C LYS A 4 -19.21 0.93 40.75
N ILE A 5 -18.69 1.07 41.97
CA ILE A 5 -17.28 0.80 42.29
C ILE A 5 -17.01 -0.71 42.24
N SER A 6 -17.97 -1.54 42.67
CA SER A 6 -17.87 -3.00 42.54
C SER A 6 -17.83 -3.42 41.07
N ALA A 7 -18.77 -2.92 40.26
CA ALA A 7 -18.83 -3.26 38.84
C ALA A 7 -17.53 -2.92 38.09
N ILE A 8 -16.96 -1.73 38.34
CA ILE A 8 -15.68 -1.31 37.74
C ILE A 8 -14.53 -2.24 38.18
N ARG A 9 -14.51 -2.69 39.44
CA ARG A 9 -13.48 -3.62 39.93
C ARG A 9 -13.56 -4.98 39.23
N ASP A 10 -14.78 -5.47 38.99
CA ASP A 10 -15.02 -6.74 38.32
C ASP A 10 -14.60 -6.67 36.84
N GLU A 11 -14.96 -5.59 36.14
CA GLU A 11 -14.51 -5.32 34.77
C GLU A 11 -12.97 -5.23 34.68
N LEU A 12 -12.33 -4.56 35.63
CA LEU A 12 -10.88 -4.41 35.66
C LEU A 12 -10.17 -5.74 35.93
N SER A 13 -10.78 -6.63 36.71
CA SER A 13 -10.32 -8.01 36.90
C SER A 13 -10.44 -8.83 35.62
N ALA A 14 -11.58 -8.72 34.92
CA ALA A 14 -11.80 -9.39 33.64
C ALA A 14 -10.81 -8.92 32.57
N LEU A 15 -10.57 -7.61 32.47
CA LEU A 15 -9.60 -7.03 31.55
C LEU A 15 -8.18 -7.51 31.84
N LYS A 16 -7.79 -7.59 33.12
CA LYS A 16 -6.49 -8.12 33.52
C LYS A 16 -6.33 -9.60 33.11
N GLY A 17 -7.39 -10.39 33.22
CA GLY A 17 -7.42 -11.76 32.73
C GLY A 17 -7.20 -11.86 31.22
N LEU A 18 -7.87 -11.00 30.44
CA LEU A 18 -7.70 -10.94 28.98
C LEU A 18 -6.27 -10.54 28.59
N VAL A 19 -5.68 -9.54 29.25
CA VAL A 19 -4.31 -9.10 29.00
C VAL A 19 -3.31 -10.24 29.26
N ASN A 20 -3.48 -10.97 30.35
CA ASN A 20 -2.62 -12.12 30.64
C ASN A 20 -2.74 -13.21 29.55
N GLY A 21 -3.97 -13.52 29.11
CA GLY A 21 -4.18 -14.50 28.03
C GLY A 21 -3.60 -14.06 26.69
N LEU A 22 -3.64 -12.77 26.37
CA LEU A 22 -2.96 -12.23 25.18
C LEU A 22 -1.44 -12.34 25.30
N ASN A 23 -0.87 -12.05 26.48
CA ASN A 23 0.56 -12.17 26.71
C ASN A 23 1.08 -13.60 26.54
N GLU A 24 0.31 -14.60 27.01
CA GLU A 24 0.62 -16.01 26.79
C GLU A 24 0.60 -16.37 25.30
N LYS A 25 -0.39 -15.89 24.54
CA LYS A 25 -0.46 -16.10 23.08
C LYS A 25 0.72 -15.46 22.35
N ILE A 26 1.10 -14.25 22.73
CA ILE A 26 2.28 -13.56 22.16
C ILE A 26 3.53 -14.39 22.41
N SER A 27 3.75 -14.84 23.66
CA SER A 27 4.90 -15.68 24.02
C SER A 27 4.92 -17.00 23.21
N SER A 28 3.73 -17.59 22.98
CA SER A 28 3.60 -18.82 22.18
C SER A 28 3.95 -18.58 20.70
N ILE A 29 3.60 -17.42 20.14
CA ILE A 29 3.96 -17.06 18.76
C ILE A 29 5.47 -16.80 18.65
N GLU A 30 6.09 -16.12 19.60
CA GLU A 30 7.54 -15.86 19.60
C GLU A 30 8.36 -17.15 19.62
N SER A 31 7.92 -18.15 20.39
CA SER A 31 8.52 -19.49 20.39
C SER A 31 8.42 -20.17 19.01
N LEU A 32 7.25 -20.11 18.37
CA LEU A 32 7.04 -20.67 17.03
C LEU A 32 7.90 -19.95 15.98
N LEU A 33 8.01 -18.62 16.04
CA LEU A 33 8.87 -17.86 15.14
C LEU A 33 10.34 -18.25 15.31
N THR A 34 10.81 -18.40 16.55
CA THR A 34 12.20 -18.81 16.85
C THR A 34 12.51 -20.18 16.21
N SER A 35 11.58 -21.13 16.33
CA SER A 35 11.74 -22.46 15.70
C SER A 35 11.78 -22.43 14.18
N LEU A 36 11.02 -21.54 13.54
CA LEU A 36 11.01 -21.38 12.08
C LEU A 36 12.26 -20.66 11.55
N THR A 37 12.87 -19.79 12.36
CA THR A 37 14.10 -19.08 11.97
C THR A 37 15.35 -19.95 12.08
N GLU A 38 15.38 -20.94 12.96
CA GLU A 38 16.50 -21.89 13.06
C GLU A 38 16.54 -22.88 11.87
N GLU A 39 15.40 -23.24 11.29
CA GLU A 39 15.34 -24.19 10.16
C GLU A 39 15.81 -23.57 8.82
N ASN A 40 15.99 -22.24 8.76
CA ASN A 40 16.39 -21.52 7.55
C ASN A 40 17.81 -20.93 7.61
N SER A 41 18.65 -21.35 8.58
CA SER A 41 20.07 -21.03 8.57
C SER A 41 20.79 -21.82 7.48
N LEU A 42 21.03 -21.16 6.34
CA LEU A 42 21.96 -21.62 5.32
C LEU A 42 23.36 -21.83 5.94
N PRO A 43 24.10 -22.89 5.56
CA PRO A 43 25.46 -23.08 6.02
C PRO A 43 26.34 -21.91 5.53
N GLU A 44 27.01 -21.28 6.47
CA GLU A 44 28.06 -20.30 6.27
C GLU A 44 29.16 -20.95 5.41
N PHE A 45 29.34 -20.48 4.18
CA PHE A 45 30.40 -20.94 3.30
C PHE A 45 31.73 -20.45 3.89
N GLU A 46 32.51 -21.36 4.48
CA GLU A 46 33.88 -21.08 4.91
C GLU A 46 34.72 -20.61 3.72
N VAL A 47 35.24 -19.39 3.82
CA VAL A 47 36.17 -18.82 2.87
C VAL A 47 37.58 -19.26 3.29
N GLU A 48 38.16 -20.26 2.64
CA GLU A 48 39.60 -20.50 2.73
C GLU A 48 40.36 -19.60 1.73
N PRO A 49 41.47 -18.95 2.14
CA PRO A 49 42.29 -18.14 1.27
C PRO A 49 43.55 -18.88 0.80
N GLU A 50 43.77 -18.96 -0.50
CA GLU A 50 45.07 -19.17 -1.18
C GLU A 50 44.78 -19.15 -2.69
N SER A 51 45.58 -18.67 -3.64
CA SER A 51 46.77 -17.84 -3.74
C SER A 51 47.10 -17.82 -5.25
N GLU A 52 47.27 -16.63 -5.83
CA GLU A 52 48.06 -16.28 -7.04
C GLU A 52 48.10 -17.24 -8.25
N ALA A 53 47.66 -16.75 -9.42
CA ALA A 53 48.57 -16.46 -10.55
C ALA A 53 47.79 -15.95 -11.77
N VAL A 54 48.11 -14.72 -12.19
CA VAL A 54 47.77 -14.18 -13.52
C VAL A 54 48.75 -14.80 -14.53
N PRO A 55 48.32 -15.15 -15.75
CA PRO A 55 48.86 -14.37 -16.86
C PRO A 55 47.82 -14.01 -17.94
N ASP A 56 47.93 -12.74 -18.29
CA ASP A 56 47.63 -12.08 -19.56
C ASP A 56 47.62 -12.96 -20.82
N SER A 57 46.51 -12.94 -21.57
CA SER A 57 46.48 -12.69 -23.02
C SER A 57 45.05 -12.87 -23.53
N GLY A 58 44.55 -11.85 -24.23
CA GLY A 58 43.14 -11.64 -24.45
C GLY A 58 42.43 -12.51 -25.49
N GLN A 59 41.10 -12.42 -25.45
CA GLN A 59 40.23 -12.20 -26.60
C GLN A 59 38.79 -11.91 -26.11
N GLU A 60 38.30 -10.75 -26.55
CA GLU A 60 36.92 -10.33 -26.83
C GLU A 60 35.76 -10.92 -26.00
N LEU A 61 35.22 -10.09 -25.10
CA LEU A 61 33.77 -10.00 -24.90
C LEU A 61 33.36 -8.55 -25.19
N GLU A 62 32.60 -8.37 -26.27
CA GLU A 62 32.00 -7.10 -26.65
C GLU A 62 31.03 -6.65 -25.55
N LEU A 63 31.44 -5.60 -24.83
CA LEU A 63 30.54 -4.75 -24.06
C LEU A 63 30.05 -3.67 -25.00
N ASP A 64 28.77 -3.73 -25.39
CA ASP A 64 28.10 -2.60 -26.02
C ASP A 64 27.85 -1.52 -24.96
N GLU A 65 28.86 -0.68 -24.77
CA GLU A 65 28.78 0.65 -24.17
C GLU A 65 28.81 1.71 -25.27
N THR A 66 27.70 1.91 -25.99
CA THR A 66 27.42 3.17 -26.69
C THR A 66 25.90 3.42 -26.64
N LEU A 67 25.34 4.31 -25.83
CA LEU A 67 25.37 5.76 -25.97
C LEU A 67 24.70 6.38 -24.74
N PHE A 68 25.47 6.96 -23.84
CA PHE A 68 25.00 8.15 -23.15
C PHE A 68 25.04 9.32 -24.14
N GLU A 69 24.16 10.29 -23.91
CA GLU A 69 24.20 11.68 -24.41
C GLU A 69 23.23 12.02 -25.56
N THR A 70 22.03 12.44 -25.17
CA THR A 70 21.47 13.68 -25.74
C THR A 70 21.05 14.58 -24.60
N GLU A 71 21.87 15.60 -24.33
CA GLU A 71 21.42 16.87 -23.79
C GLU A 71 20.15 17.32 -24.53
N HIS A 72 19.09 17.64 -23.80
CA HIS A 72 18.15 18.66 -24.26
C HIS A 72 18.19 19.83 -23.30
N VAL A 73 19.04 20.76 -23.72
CA VAL A 73 19.25 22.10 -23.20
C VAL A 73 17.90 22.82 -23.05
N PHE A 74 17.76 23.41 -21.87
CA PHE A 74 16.75 24.38 -21.47
C PHE A 74 16.83 25.66 -22.33
N GLU A 75 15.70 26.18 -22.83
CA GLU A 75 15.49 27.62 -23.07
C GLU A 75 14.00 28.02 -22.91
N PRO A 76 13.68 29.31 -22.62
CA PRO A 76 12.61 29.67 -21.68
C PRO A 76 11.39 30.45 -22.26
N VAL A 77 10.34 30.55 -21.42
CA VAL A 77 9.16 31.49 -21.41
C VAL A 77 8.12 31.22 -22.53
N GLN A 78 6.83 30.98 -22.26
CA GLN A 78 5.87 31.97 -21.75
C GLN A 78 4.64 31.36 -21.07
N GLU A 79 4.29 32.02 -19.97
CA GLU A 79 3.02 32.05 -19.26
C GLU A 79 1.82 32.24 -20.19
N THR A 80 0.89 31.28 -20.19
CA THR A 80 -0.54 31.58 -20.37
C THR A 80 -1.34 30.66 -19.46
N VAL A 81 -1.76 31.24 -18.33
CA VAL A 81 -2.94 30.81 -17.57
C VAL A 81 -4.15 30.85 -18.52
N PRO A 82 -5.01 29.82 -18.51
CA PRO A 82 -6.43 30.10 -18.58
C PRO A 82 -7.08 29.67 -17.27
N GLU A 83 -7.44 30.71 -16.54
CA GLU A 83 -8.38 30.72 -15.46
C GLU A 83 -9.77 30.35 -15.99
N ASN A 84 -10.55 29.73 -15.10
CA ASN A 84 -12.00 29.66 -15.11
C ASN A 84 -12.68 28.72 -16.13
N LYS A 85 -13.24 27.63 -15.59
CA LYS A 85 -14.69 27.63 -15.30
C LYS A 85 -15.06 26.56 -14.28
N SER A 86 -15.63 27.04 -13.18
CA SER A 86 -16.60 26.33 -12.37
C SER A 86 -17.59 25.54 -13.22
N GLU A 87 -17.91 24.30 -12.84
CA GLU A 87 -19.29 23.77 -12.87
C GLU A 87 -19.35 22.35 -12.30
N GLY A 88 -20.37 22.13 -11.45
CA GLY A 88 -20.91 20.78 -11.23
C GLY A 88 -20.45 20.06 -9.98
N ARG A 89 -20.75 20.62 -8.80
CA ARG A 89 -20.97 19.82 -7.58
C ARG A 89 -22.17 18.91 -7.88
N LYS A 90 -21.92 17.71 -8.41
CA LYS A 90 -22.96 16.68 -8.55
C LYS A 90 -23.16 16.07 -7.17
N THR A 91 -24.14 16.60 -6.45
CA THR A 91 -24.73 15.94 -5.28
C THR A 91 -25.38 14.63 -5.73
N LEU A 92 -25.26 13.60 -4.89
CA LEU A 92 -25.86 12.27 -5.04
C LEU A 92 -27.28 12.32 -5.65
N PRO A 93 -27.63 11.44 -6.60
CA PRO A 93 -29.03 11.16 -6.88
C PRO A 93 -29.65 10.45 -5.66
N GLU A 94 -30.70 11.04 -5.11
CA GLU A 94 -31.45 10.60 -3.91
C GLU A 94 -32.27 9.32 -4.13
N ASN A 95 -32.38 8.82 -5.37
CA ASN A 95 -33.06 7.58 -5.69
C ASN A 95 -32.06 6.43 -5.83
N GLN A 96 -31.73 5.80 -4.70
CA GLN A 96 -31.10 4.49 -4.69
C GLN A 96 -32.18 3.43 -4.98
N GLU A 97 -32.49 3.26 -6.25
CA GLU A 97 -33.10 2.01 -6.70
C GLU A 97 -32.04 0.91 -6.62
N ASP A 98 -32.47 -0.23 -6.08
CA ASP A 98 -31.71 -1.46 -5.83
C ASP A 98 -31.19 -2.06 -7.15
N TYR A 99 -30.18 -1.43 -7.74
CA TYR A 99 -29.32 -2.06 -8.72
C TYR A 99 -28.29 -2.84 -7.94
N GLY A 100 -28.27 -4.16 -8.08
CA GLY A 100 -27.25 -5.06 -7.49
C GLY A 100 -25.83 -4.83 -8.01
N MET A 101 -25.52 -3.64 -8.51
CA MET A 101 -24.23 -3.15 -8.94
C MET A 101 -23.74 -2.13 -7.89
N PRO A 102 -22.50 -2.24 -7.39
CA PRO A 102 -22.01 -1.33 -6.37
C PRO A 102 -22.09 0.12 -6.89
N VAL A 103 -22.60 1.03 -6.07
CA VAL A 103 -22.85 2.45 -6.41
C VAL A 103 -21.65 3.11 -7.09
N PHE A 104 -20.43 2.69 -6.75
CA PHE A 104 -19.21 3.17 -7.38
C PHE A 104 -19.11 2.84 -8.89
N MET A 105 -19.60 1.68 -9.36
CA MET A 105 -19.60 1.32 -10.78
C MET A 105 -20.58 2.16 -11.61
N LEU A 106 -21.52 2.86 -10.97
CA LEU A 106 -22.38 3.84 -11.63
C LEU A 106 -21.61 5.11 -12.00
N TYR A 107 -20.41 5.30 -11.44
CA TYR A 107 -19.54 6.42 -11.73
C TYR A 107 -18.43 6.01 -12.68
N ASP A 108 -18.26 6.86 -13.68
CA ASP A 108 -17.24 6.71 -14.70
C ASP A 108 -15.90 7.29 -14.19
N TYR A 109 -15.12 6.46 -13.50
CA TYR A 109 -13.79 6.82 -13.02
C TYR A 109 -12.69 6.28 -13.94
N ASP A 110 -11.73 7.13 -14.29
CA ASP A 110 -10.64 6.80 -15.22
C ASP A 110 -9.82 5.58 -14.75
N TRP A 111 -9.53 5.52 -13.44
CA TRP A 111 -8.78 4.41 -12.84
C TRP A 111 -9.47 3.05 -12.98
N MET A 112 -10.76 2.99 -13.32
CA MET A 112 -11.50 1.74 -13.53
C MET A 112 -11.39 1.24 -14.98
N LYS A 113 -11.26 2.16 -15.93
CA LYS A 113 -11.16 1.86 -17.36
C LYS A 113 -9.73 1.62 -17.82
N ASP A 114 -8.78 2.33 -17.21
CA ASP A 114 -7.39 2.26 -17.61
C ASP A 114 -6.77 0.89 -17.34
N ARG A 115 -5.72 0.54 -18.07
CA ARG A 115 -5.04 -0.75 -17.88
C ARG A 115 -4.13 -0.66 -16.65
N PRO A 116 -4.33 -1.49 -15.61
CA PRO A 116 -3.37 -1.58 -14.54
C PRO A 116 -2.03 -2.10 -15.08
N GLY A 117 -0.91 -1.62 -14.53
CA GLY A 117 0.42 -2.10 -14.87
C GLY A 117 0.64 -3.58 -14.49
N LEU A 118 1.90 -4.02 -14.50
CA LEU A 118 2.25 -5.40 -14.13
C LEU A 118 1.67 -5.79 -12.75
N PRO A 119 1.08 -6.99 -12.61
CA PRO A 119 0.49 -7.44 -11.36
C PRO A 119 1.55 -7.62 -10.29
N VAL A 120 1.16 -7.45 -9.03
CA VAL A 120 2.06 -7.51 -7.88
C VAL A 120 1.49 -8.34 -6.74
N ASN A 121 2.37 -8.97 -5.96
CA ASN A 121 1.96 -9.74 -4.78
C ASN A 121 1.65 -8.87 -3.56
N ASP A 122 2.34 -7.72 -3.42
CA ASP A 122 2.12 -6.75 -2.35
C ASP A 122 1.87 -5.38 -2.98
N MET A 123 0.76 -4.74 -2.61
CA MET A 123 0.41 -3.38 -3.01
C MET A 123 1.55 -2.38 -2.77
N ARG A 124 2.35 -2.55 -1.72
CA ARG A 124 3.53 -1.72 -1.44
C ARG A 124 4.51 -1.68 -2.61
N SER A 125 4.68 -2.79 -3.32
CA SER A 125 5.57 -2.87 -4.49
C SER A 125 5.01 -2.15 -5.73
N ALA A 126 3.71 -1.86 -5.75
CA ALA A 126 3.07 -1.07 -6.80
C ALA A 126 3.13 0.46 -6.54
N VAL A 127 3.60 0.89 -5.36
CA VAL A 127 3.59 2.30 -4.94
C VAL A 127 5.01 2.81 -4.70
N THR A 128 5.37 3.92 -5.37
CA THR A 128 6.70 4.55 -5.19
C THR A 128 6.83 5.20 -3.82
N LEU A 129 8.06 5.46 -3.36
CA LEU A 129 8.27 6.10 -2.06
C LEU A 129 7.62 7.49 -1.97
N ASN A 130 7.67 8.27 -3.04
CA ASN A 130 7.05 9.59 -3.11
C ASN A 130 5.53 9.50 -2.98
N ASP A 131 4.92 8.57 -3.72
CA ASP A 131 3.48 8.33 -3.66
C ASP A 131 3.03 7.93 -2.25
N ARG A 132 3.83 7.16 -1.51
CA ARG A 132 3.47 6.80 -0.12
C ARG A 132 3.36 8.03 0.77
N VAL A 133 4.32 8.95 0.69
CA VAL A 133 4.29 10.19 1.48
C VAL A 133 3.07 11.01 1.09
N GLU A 134 2.78 11.12 -0.20
CA GLU A 134 1.62 11.85 -0.71
C GLU A 134 0.29 11.21 -0.29
N PHE A 135 0.16 9.89 -0.38
CA PHE A 135 -1.05 9.16 0.04
C PHE A 135 -1.30 9.34 1.52
N ILE A 136 -0.27 9.19 2.36
CA ILE A 136 -0.40 9.40 3.81
C ILE A 136 -0.96 10.80 4.10
N ASN A 137 -0.42 11.83 3.46
CA ASN A 137 -0.84 13.21 3.70
C ASN A 137 -2.23 13.52 3.14
N SER A 138 -2.56 13.05 1.94
CA SER A 138 -3.76 13.45 1.20
C SER A 138 -4.97 12.53 1.43
N LEU A 139 -4.74 11.23 1.61
CA LEU A 139 -5.79 10.22 1.74
C LEU A 139 -5.97 9.78 3.20
N PHE A 140 -4.91 9.75 3.98
CA PHE A 140 -4.95 9.21 5.35
C PHE A 140 -4.77 10.28 6.43
N ASP A 141 -5.02 11.55 6.11
CA ASP A 141 -4.98 12.68 7.05
C ASP A 141 -3.63 12.82 7.80
N GLY A 142 -2.53 12.37 7.18
CA GLY A 142 -1.20 12.35 7.78
C GLY A 142 -0.94 11.16 8.73
N ASP A 143 -1.83 10.17 8.77
CA ASP A 143 -1.70 8.98 9.62
C ASP A 143 -1.00 7.81 8.87
N PRO A 144 0.29 7.55 9.14
CA PRO A 144 1.02 6.45 8.51
C PRO A 144 0.55 5.08 8.96
N VAL A 145 0.01 4.94 10.18
CA VAL A 145 -0.48 3.67 10.71
C VAL A 145 -1.77 3.28 9.99
N LYS A 146 -2.67 4.24 9.77
CA LYS A 146 -3.90 4.03 8.99
C LYS A 146 -3.58 3.59 7.57
N PHE A 147 -2.63 4.24 6.91
CA PHE A 147 -2.14 3.81 5.59
C PHE A 147 -1.60 2.37 5.63
N GLN A 148 -0.74 2.04 6.59
CA GLN A 148 -0.15 0.71 6.70
C GLN A 148 -1.22 -0.38 6.90
N ASN A 149 -2.20 -0.14 7.78
CA ASN A 149 -3.29 -1.07 8.04
C ASN A 149 -4.15 -1.27 6.79
N THR A 150 -4.56 -0.18 6.13
CA THR A 150 -5.34 -0.28 4.89
C THR A 150 -4.59 -1.04 3.78
N VAL A 151 -3.28 -0.82 3.63
CA VAL A 151 -2.47 -1.59 2.67
C VAL A 151 -2.39 -3.08 3.04
N LEU A 152 -2.30 -3.41 4.34
CA LEU A 152 -2.35 -4.81 4.80
C LEU A 152 -3.71 -5.45 4.49
N ASP A 153 -4.79 -4.73 4.77
CA ASP A 153 -6.15 -5.19 4.50
C ASP A 153 -6.33 -5.44 2.99
N ILE A 154 -5.90 -4.50 2.14
CA ILE A 154 -5.95 -4.64 0.66
C ILE A 154 -5.18 -5.86 0.18
N ASN A 155 -4.01 -6.15 0.77
CA ASN A 155 -3.24 -7.31 0.39
C ASN A 155 -3.93 -8.65 0.70
N GLY A 156 -4.85 -8.65 1.69
CA GLY A 156 -5.66 -9.81 2.05
C GLY A 156 -6.97 -9.95 1.24
N MET A 157 -7.36 -8.92 0.49
CA MET A 157 -8.56 -8.92 -0.35
C MET A 157 -8.34 -9.75 -1.62
N LYS A 158 -9.43 -10.26 -2.18
CA LYS A 158 -9.40 -11.09 -3.41
C LYS A 158 -9.72 -10.30 -4.67
N ASN A 159 -10.65 -9.35 -4.56
CA ASN A 159 -11.23 -8.66 -5.72
C ASN A 159 -11.38 -7.16 -5.43
N MET A 160 -11.57 -6.38 -6.50
CA MET A 160 -11.82 -4.94 -6.39
C MET A 160 -13.13 -4.58 -5.69
N GLU A 161 -14.14 -5.46 -5.71
CA GLU A 161 -15.41 -5.22 -5.01
C GLU A 161 -15.22 -5.14 -3.49
N GLU A 162 -14.43 -6.05 -2.90
CA GLU A 162 -14.12 -6.06 -1.46
C GLU A 162 -13.41 -4.76 -1.04
N LEU A 163 -12.51 -4.25 -1.89
CA LEU A 163 -11.84 -2.98 -1.65
C LEU A 163 -12.83 -1.80 -1.61
N VAL A 164 -13.74 -1.75 -2.57
CA VAL A 164 -14.72 -0.65 -2.63
C VAL A 164 -15.64 -0.70 -1.41
N GLU A 165 -16.12 -1.88 -1.03
CA GLU A 165 -16.93 -2.07 0.18
C GLU A 165 -16.17 -1.64 1.44
N TYR A 166 -14.89 -2.00 1.55
CA TYR A 166 -14.02 -1.56 2.64
C TYR A 166 -13.90 -0.03 2.70
N LEU A 167 -13.71 0.64 1.56
CA LEU A 167 -13.58 2.10 1.52
C LEU A 167 -14.87 2.81 1.94
N VAL A 168 -16.03 2.32 1.49
CA VAL A 168 -17.33 2.86 1.87
C VAL A 168 -17.61 2.63 3.34
N SER A 169 -17.36 1.41 3.84
CA SER A 169 -17.62 1.01 5.23
C SER A 169 -16.76 1.80 6.22
N ASN A 170 -15.52 2.10 5.85
CA ASN A 170 -14.61 2.90 6.68
C ASN A 170 -14.84 4.41 6.58
N GLY A 171 -15.77 4.85 5.72
CA GLY A 171 -16.18 6.25 5.63
C GLY A 171 -15.07 7.19 5.18
N PHE A 172 -14.18 6.74 4.29
CA PHE A 172 -13.13 7.60 3.73
C PHE A 172 -13.76 8.77 2.95
N LYS A 173 -13.30 9.99 3.24
CA LYS A 173 -13.77 11.22 2.59
C LYS A 173 -12.90 11.59 1.39
N TRP A 174 -12.47 10.59 0.62
CA TRP A 174 -11.57 10.78 -0.49
C TRP A 174 -12.27 11.45 -1.67
N ASP A 175 -11.57 12.38 -2.31
CA ASP A 175 -11.99 12.91 -3.60
C ASP A 175 -11.63 11.91 -4.70
N MET A 176 -12.63 11.18 -5.20
CA MET A 176 -12.47 10.13 -6.22
C MET A 176 -11.95 10.66 -7.57
N LYS A 177 -11.91 11.98 -7.77
CA LYS A 177 -11.30 12.61 -8.95
C LYS A 177 -9.87 13.09 -8.73
N SER A 178 -9.37 13.01 -7.49
CA SER A 178 -8.01 13.44 -7.20
C SER A 178 -6.98 12.46 -7.79
N ASP A 179 -5.85 13.00 -8.21
CA ASP A 179 -4.75 12.22 -8.76
C ASP A 179 -4.18 11.20 -7.74
N ALA A 180 -4.15 11.57 -6.45
CA ALA A 180 -3.73 10.66 -5.38
C ALA A 180 -4.65 9.43 -5.28
N VAL A 181 -5.97 9.61 -5.36
CA VAL A 181 -6.91 8.48 -5.38
C VAL A 181 -6.73 7.66 -6.66
N TYR A 182 -6.63 8.31 -7.81
CA TYR A 182 -6.41 7.62 -9.08
C TYR A 182 -5.19 6.69 -9.00
N ARG A 183 -4.02 7.20 -8.59
CA ARG A 183 -2.79 6.40 -8.46
C ARG A 183 -2.92 5.30 -7.41
N PHE A 184 -3.55 5.60 -6.26
CA PHE A 184 -3.77 4.60 -5.22
C PHE A 184 -4.64 3.44 -5.70
N MET A 185 -5.75 3.74 -6.39
CA MET A 185 -6.66 2.74 -6.95
C MET A 185 -5.98 1.94 -8.06
N MET A 186 -5.16 2.57 -8.91
CA MET A 186 -4.36 1.88 -9.91
C MET A 186 -3.34 0.91 -9.28
N ALA A 187 -2.71 1.30 -8.18
CA ALA A 187 -1.82 0.42 -7.43
C ALA A 187 -2.58 -0.78 -6.82
N ALA A 188 -3.78 -0.54 -6.28
CA ALA A 188 -4.62 -1.62 -5.76
C ALA A 188 -5.09 -2.59 -6.87
N ARG A 189 -5.43 -2.08 -8.06
CA ARG A 189 -5.77 -2.91 -9.22
C ARG A 189 -4.62 -3.80 -9.70
N ARG A 190 -3.37 -3.38 -9.52
CA ARG A 190 -2.21 -4.24 -9.80
C ARG A 190 -2.08 -5.39 -8.80
N LYS A 191 -2.58 -5.19 -7.58
CA LYS A 191 -2.58 -6.23 -6.53
C LYS A 191 -3.75 -7.20 -6.65
N LEU A 192 -4.92 -6.69 -7.07
CA LEU A 192 -6.20 -7.41 -7.11
C LEU A 192 -6.65 -7.83 -8.52
N GLY A 193 -5.80 -7.61 -9.53
CA GLY A 193 -6.10 -7.85 -10.95
C GLY A 193 -5.42 -9.08 -11.54
#